data_AF-A0A517N3S0-F1
#
_entry.id   AF-A0A517N3S0-F1
#
_cell.length_a   1.000
_cell.length_b   1.000
_cell.length_c   1.000
_cell.angle_alpha   90.00
_cell.angle_beta   90.00
_cell.angle_gamma   90.00
#
_symmetry.space_group_name_H-M   'P 1'
#
loop_
_entity.id
_entity.type
_entity.pdbx_description
1 polymer ?
#
loop_
_entity_poly.entity_id
_entity_poly.type
_entity_poly.pdbx_seq_one_letter_code
_entity_poly.pdbx_strand_id
1 'polypeptide(L)' 'MFGILALVALAVGAIGWLWITVTAFSDGDMLWGIGCLVLSPLCLVYGFLNLDELKVPLAMVVGGGVSQVAIGILGAVLS' A
#
# COMPACT_ATOMS: atom_id res chain seq x y z
N MET A 1 -10.42 8.04 19.30
CA MET A 1 -9.35 7.00 19.27
C MET A 1 -9.14 6.44 17.86
N PHE A 2 -10.19 6.02 17.15
CA PHE A 2 -10.07 5.43 15.80
C PHE A 2 -9.41 6.32 14.73
N GLY A 3 -9.54 7.66 14.82
CA GLY A 3 -8.94 8.57 13.84
C GLY A 3 -7.41 8.53 13.75
N ILE A 4 -6.72 8.42 14.90
CA ILE A 4 -5.25 8.33 14.91
C ILE A 4 -4.79 6.97 14.35
N LEU A 5 -5.48 5.88 14.70
CA LEU A 5 -5.19 4.56 14.13
C LEU A 5 -5.40 4.55 12.61
N ALA A 6 -6.50 5.17 12.13
CA ALA A 6 -6.75 5.29 10.70
C ALA A 6 -5.65 6.10 10.00
N LEU A 7 -5.17 7.18 10.61
CA LEU A 7 -4.08 7.98 10.05
C LEU A 7 -2.78 7.16 9.94
N VAL A 8 -2.42 6.40 10.98
CA VAL A 8 -1.22 5.55 10.99
C VAL A 8 -1.34 4.45 9.93
N ALA A 9 -2.49 3.78 9.84
CA ALA A 9 -2.75 2.76 8.82
C ALA A 9 -2.63 3.34 7.40
N LEU A 10 -3.13 4.55 7.18
CA LEU A 10 -2.99 5.27 5.90
C LEU A 10 -1.53 5.55 5.58
N ALA A 11 -0.78 6.07 6.55
CA ALA A 11 0.61 6.45 6.37
C ALA A 11 1.48 5.22 6.05
N VAL A 12 1.30 4.11 6.78
CA VAL A 12 2.03 2.86 6.51
C VAL A 12 1.72 2.34 5.11
N GLY A 13 0.45 2.34 4.71
CA GLY A 13 0.05 1.93 3.36
C GLY A 13 0.64 2.83 2.27
N ALA A 14 0.62 4.15 2.48
CA ALA A 14 1.17 5.12 1.54
C ALA A 14 2.70 4.99 1.40
N ILE A 15 3.42 4.75 2.51
CA ILE A 15 4.87 4.53 2.50
C ILE A 15 5.20 3.26 1.70
N GLY A 16 4.50 2.15 1.97
CA GLY A 16 4.68 0.91 1.20
C GLY A 16 4.41 1.12 -0.29
N TRP A 17 3.39 1.88 -0.63
CA TRP A 17 3.00 2.14 -2.03
C TRP A 17 4.04 2.98 -2.76
N LEU A 18 4.50 4.07 -2.13
CA LEU A 18 5.58 4.90 -2.67
C LEU A 18 6.88 4.12 -2.81
N TRP A 19 7.19 3.23 -1.86
CA TRP A 19 8.38 2.38 -1.94
C TRP A 19 8.33 1.50 -3.20
N ILE A 20 7.24 0.74 -3.40
CA ILE A 20 7.08 -0.10 -4.61
C ILE A 20 7.21 0.75 -5.88
N THR A 21 6.58 1.92 -5.90
CA THR A 21 6.61 2.84 -7.03
C THR A 21 8.03 3.31 -7.34
N VAL A 22 8.80 3.69 -6.31
CA VAL A 22 10.19 4.14 -6.45
C VAL A 22 11.09 3.00 -6.89
N THR A 23 10.91 1.79 -6.37
CA THR A 23 11.65 0.60 -6.83
C THR A 23 11.38 0.32 -8.30
N ALA A 24 10.12 0.36 -8.74
CA ALA A 24 9.78 0.17 -10.16
C ALA A 24 10.46 1.18 -11.08
N PHE A 25 10.55 2.45 -10.68
CA PHE A 25 11.31 3.45 -11.44
C PHE A 25 12.82 3.21 -11.38
N SER A 26 13.34 2.70 -10.25
CA SER A 26 14.76 2.45 -10.05
C SER A 26 15.27 1.27 -10.88
N ASP A 27 14.43 0.26 -11.10
CA ASP A 27 14.75 -0.92 -11.92
C ASP A 27 14.61 -0.66 -13.43
N GLY A 28 14.20 0.55 -13.82
CA GLY A 28 13.99 0.95 -15.22
C GLY A 28 12.61 0.59 -15.77
N ASP A 29 11.73 0.01 -14.95
CA ASP A 29 10.35 -0.36 -15.30
C ASP A 29 9.41 0.86 -15.26
N MET A 30 9.67 1.87 -16.11
CA MET A 30 8.91 3.13 -16.12
C MET A 30 7.40 2.94 -16.31
N LEU A 31 6.98 1.97 -17.12
CA LEU A 31 5.55 1.64 -17.33
C LEU A 31 4.89 1.16 -16.03
N TRP A 32 5.58 0.34 -15.23
CA TRP A 32 5.09 -0.12 -13.94
C TRP A 32 5.11 1.00 -12.91
N GLY A 33 6.15 1.85 -12.88
CA GLY A 33 6.19 3.03 -12.01
C GLY A 33 5.02 3.99 -12.27
N ILE A 34 4.73 4.31 -13.53
CA ILE A 34 3.57 5.13 -13.90
C ILE A 34 2.25 4.40 -13.59
N GLY A 35 2.18 3.11 -13.89
CA GLY A 35 1.02 2.27 -13.58
C GLY A 35 0.70 2.29 -12.09
N CYS A 36 1.72 2.17 -11.24
CA CYS A 36 1.63 2.29 -9.78
C CYS A 36 1.04 3.63 -9.32
N LEU A 37 1.43 4.74 -9.93
CA LEU A 37 0.97 6.09 -9.57
C LEU A 37 -0.49 6.34 -9.97
N VAL A 38 -0.87 5.88 -11.16
CA VAL A 38 -2.22 6.14 -11.71
C VAL A 38 -3.23 5.13 -11.16
N LEU A 39 -2.81 3.88 -11.00
CA LEU A 39 -3.65 2.75 -10.62
C LEU A 39 -2.97 2.00 -9.47
N SER A 40 -3.32 2.38 -8.24
CA SER A 40 -2.83 1.72 -7.02
C SER A 40 -2.93 0.17 -7.04
N PRO A 41 -3.96 -0.46 -7.64
CA PRO A 41 -3.99 -1.93 -7.78
C PRO A 41 -2.84 -2.52 -8.59
N LEU A 42 -2.32 -1.83 -9.60
CA LEU A 42 -1.16 -2.29 -10.39
C LEU A 42 0.09 -2.39 -9.53
N CYS A 43 0.18 -1.58 -8.48
CA CYS A 43 1.31 -1.58 -7.58
C CYS A 43 1.35 -2.83 -6.68
N LEU A 44 0.17 -3.38 -6.34
CA LEU A 44 0.09 -4.69 -5.70
C LEU A 44 0.57 -5.78 -6.66
N VAL A 45 0.13 -5.75 -7.92
CA VAL A 45 0.55 -6.73 -8.93
C VAL A 45 2.06 -6.70 -9.12
N TYR A 46 2.66 -5.53 -9.30
CA TYR A 46 4.11 -5.40 -9.44
C TYR A 46 4.87 -5.91 -8.20
N GLY A 47 4.42 -5.54 -7.00
CA GLY A 47 5.01 -6.05 -5.76
C GLY A 47 4.85 -7.56 -5.58
N PHE A 48 3.78 -8.16 -6.11
CA PHE A 48 3.60 -9.62 -6.16
C PHE A 48 4.53 -10.30 -7.16
N LEU A 49 4.82 -9.67 -8.30
CA LEU A 49 5.76 -10.22 -9.29
C LEU A 49 7.22 -10.17 -8.79
N ASN A 50 7.56 -9.16 -7.98
CA ASN A 50 8.91 -8.96 -7.43
C ASN A 50 8.97 -9.19 -5.91
N LEU A 51 8.31 -10.25 -5.43
CA LEU A 51 8.14 -10.53 -4.00
C LEU A 51 9.44 -10.66 -3.20
N ASP A 52 10.50 -11.22 -3.80
CA ASP A 52 11.76 -11.44 -3.10
C ASP A 52 12.35 -10.14 -2.54
N GLU A 53 12.22 -9.06 -3.32
CA GLU A 53 12.66 -7.72 -2.99
C GLU A 53 11.56 -6.88 -2.30
N LEU A 54 10.31 -7.00 -2.76
CA LEU A 54 9.22 -6.12 -2.36
C LEU A 54 8.27 -6.69 -1.29
N LYS A 55 8.58 -7.83 -0.67
CA LYS A 55 7.75 -8.41 0.41
C LYS A 55 7.43 -7.45 1.55
N VAL A 56 8.41 -6.65 1.99
CA VAL A 56 8.21 -5.67 3.07
C VAL A 56 7.26 -4.56 2.64
N PRO A 57 7.55 -3.81 1.56
CA PRO A 57 6.66 -2.74 1.15
C PRO A 57 5.29 -3.26 0.68
N LEU A 58 5.19 -4.45 0.09
CA LEU A 58 3.91 -5.10 -0.22
C LEU A 58 3.10 -5.37 1.06
N ALA A 59 3.73 -5.92 2.10
CA ALA A 59 3.07 -6.14 3.39
C ALA A 59 2.61 -4.83 4.04
N MET A 60 3.35 -3.74 3.86
CA MET A 60 2.95 -2.41 4.35
C MET A 60 1.70 -1.89 3.62
N VAL A 61 1.63 -2.02 2.29
CA VAL A 61 0.44 -1.62 1.51
C VAL A 61 -0.77 -2.45 1.90
N VAL A 62 -0.63 -3.78 1.89
CA VAL A 62 -1.72 -4.71 2.19
C VAL A 62 -2.17 -4.56 3.64
N GLY A 63 -1.23 -4.54 4.58
CA GLY A 63 -1.52 -4.37 6.00
C GLY A 63 -2.18 -3.03 6.30
N GLY A 64 -1.71 -1.94 5.70
CA GLY A 64 -2.33 -0.62 5.79
C GLY A 64 -3.76 -0.62 5.24
N GLY A 65 -3.97 -1.18 4.05
CA GLY A 65 -5.29 -1.29 3.43
C GLY A 65 -6.29 -2.14 4.23
N VAL A 66 -5.85 -3.31 4.69
CA VAL A 66 -6.69 -4.18 5.54
C VAL A 66 -7.04 -3.48 6.86
N SER A 67 -6.08 -2.79 7.47
CA SER A 67 -6.29 -2.04 8.70
C SER A 67 -7.31 -0.92 8.51
N GLN A 68 -7.28 -0.21 7.38
CA GLN A 68 -8.28 0.81 7.05
C GLN A 68 -9.70 0.25 6.99
N VAL A 69 -9.87 -0.87 6.28
CA VAL A 69 -11.18 -1.52 6.17
C VAL A 69 -11.65 -1.99 7.54
N ALA A 70 -10.78 -2.60 8.34
CA ALA A 70 -11.11 -3.06 9.68
C ALA A 70 -11.52 -1.91 10.62
N ILE A 71 -10.77 -0.80 10.62
CA ILE A 71 -11.10 0.38 11.43
C ILE A 71 -12.42 1.01 10.98
N GLY A 72 -12.69 1.07 9.68
CA GLY A 72 -13.94 1.58 9.13
C GLY A 72 -15.15 0.75 9.57
N ILE A 73 -15.05 -0.58 9.47
CA ILE A 73 -16.10 -1.51 9.92
C ILE A 73 -16.32 -1.39 11.43
N LEU A 74 -15.25 -1.42 12.23
CA LEU A 74 -15.34 -1.29 13.68
C LEU A 74 -15.95 0.06 14.08
N GLY A 75 -15.56 1.14 13.40
CA GLY A 75 -16.14 2.46 13.60
C GLY A 75 -17.64 2.50 13.31
N ALA A 76 -18.11 1.83 12.27
CA ALA A 76 -19.53 1.77 11.90
C ALA A 76 -20.37 0.85 12.80
N VAL A 77 -19.77 -0.19 13.37
CA VAL A 77 -20.45 -1.14 14.27
C VAL A 77 -20.53 -0.62 15.70
N LEU A 78 -19.55 0.18 16.13
CA LEU A 78 -19.43 0.69 17.51
C LEU A 78 -19.90 2.16 17.66
N SER A 79 -20.39 2.79 16.59
CA SER A 79 -21.01 4.13 16.59
C SER A 79 -22.48 4.09 16.98
#